data_AF-A0A3N9NK15-F1
#
_entry.id   AF-A0A3N9NK15-F1
#
_cell.length_a   1.000
_cell.length_b   1.000
_cell.length_c   1.000
_cell.angle_alpha   90.00
_cell.angle_beta   90.00
_cell.angle_gamma   90.00
#
_symmetry.space_group_name_H-M   'P 1'
#
loop_
_entity.id
_entity.type
_entity.pdbx_description
1 polymer ?
#
loop_
_entity_poly.entity_id
_entity_poly.type
_entity_poly.pdbx_seq_one_letter_code
_entity_poly.pdbx_strand_id
1 'polypeptide(L)'
;MSEQISKLEKQDYLTSRGMFDDRMYKMSIKQLKQFNHKYPESALAEEVHFLQGECYFYLGRYEEAIQKYQAHIEAYPVGTAGG
;
A
#
# COMPACT_ATOMS: atom_id res chain seq x y z
N MET A 1 9.29 -9.31 -16.56
CA MET A 1 9.08 -10.71 -16.12
C MET A 1 7.97 -10.68 -15.10
N SER A 2 6.87 -11.33 -15.45
CA SER A 2 5.57 -11.27 -14.81
C SER A 2 5.50 -12.14 -13.54
N GLU A 3 4.84 -11.60 -12.51
CA GLU A 3 3.89 -12.34 -11.65
C GLU A 3 4.44 -13.39 -10.66
N GLN A 4 5.60 -13.18 -10.06
CA GLN A 4 5.99 -13.94 -8.87
C GLN A 4 6.08 -13.02 -7.66
N ILE A 5 5.03 -13.01 -6.84
CA ILE A 5 5.10 -12.47 -5.48
C ILE A 5 6.03 -13.39 -4.70
N SER A 6 7.20 -12.89 -4.29
CA SER A 6 8.13 -13.65 -3.46
C SER A 6 7.45 -14.10 -2.17
N LYS A 7 7.88 -15.24 -1.64
CA LYS A 7 7.39 -15.74 -0.34
C LYS A 7 7.52 -14.68 0.76
N LEU A 8 8.59 -13.87 0.72
CA LEU A 8 8.78 -12.78 1.69
C LEU A 8 7.80 -11.62 1.46
N GLU A 9 7.53 -11.24 0.22
CA GLU A 9 6.52 -10.22 -0.09
C GLU A 9 5.15 -10.65 0.42
N LYS A 10 4.73 -11.87 0.08
CA LYS A 10 3.47 -12.42 0.56
C LYS A 10 3.40 -12.42 2.09
N GLN A 11 4.48 -12.79 2.75
CA GLN A 11 4.54 -12.82 4.22
C GLN A 11 4.45 -11.41 4.84
N ASP A 12 5.20 -10.44 4.31
CA ASP A 12 5.20 -9.06 4.80
C ASP A 12 3.82 -8.40 4.59
N TYR A 13 3.16 -8.68 3.46
CA TYR A 13 1.79 -8.26 3.20
C TYR A 13 0.78 -8.91 4.15
N LEU A 14 0.79 -10.24 4.29
CA LEU A 14 -0.14 -10.95 5.18
C LEU A 14 -0.01 -10.50 6.64
N THR A 15 1.22 -10.22 7.09
CA THR A 15 1.48 -9.68 8.43
C THR A 15 0.80 -8.32 8.61
N SER A 16 0.95 -7.44 7.62
CA SER A 16 0.33 -6.11 7.64
C SER A 16 -1.19 -6.17 7.58
N ARG A 17 -1.74 -7.13 6.83
CA ARG A 17 -3.19 -7.39 6.74
C ARG A 17 -3.76 -7.90 8.06
N GLY A 18 -3.08 -8.85 8.72
CA GLY A 18 -3.46 -9.27 10.07
C GLY A 18 -3.50 -8.10 11.06
N MET A 19 -2.48 -7.23 11.05
CA MET A 19 -2.51 -6.02 11.87
C MET A 19 -3.69 -5.09 11.56
N PHE A 20 -4.15 -5.03 10.32
CA PHE A 20 -5.34 -4.27 9.95
C PHE A 20 -6.61 -4.92 10.53
N ASP A 21 -6.75 -6.24 10.39
CA ASP A 21 -7.87 -7.00 10.96
C ASP A 21 -7.94 -6.86 12.50
N ASP A 22 -6.78 -6.83 13.17
CA ASP A 22 -6.63 -6.55 14.60
C ASP A 22 -6.84 -5.06 14.97
N ARG A 23 -7.20 -4.21 14.01
CA ARG A 23 -7.36 -2.73 14.15
C ARG A 23 -6.10 -2.01 14.60
N MET A 24 -4.94 -2.65 14.48
CA MET A 24 -3.62 -2.07 14.75
C MET A 24 -3.14 -1.21 13.58
N TYR A 25 -3.99 -0.31 13.09
CA TYR A 25 -3.80 0.46 11.87
C TYR A 25 -2.48 1.23 11.84
N LYS A 26 -2.06 1.81 12.97
CA LYS A 26 -0.77 2.52 13.06
C LYS A 26 0.43 1.60 12.83
N MET A 27 0.37 0.37 13.33
CA MET A 27 1.43 -0.62 13.14
C MET A 27 1.39 -1.20 11.72
N SER A 28 0.19 -1.47 11.21
CA SER A 28 -0.01 -1.88 9.82
C SER A 28 0.58 -0.85 8.85
N ILE A 29 0.28 0.45 9.00
CA ILE A 29 0.88 1.53 8.19
C ILE A 29 2.40 1.49 8.23
N LYS A 30 3.00 1.30 9.41
CA LYS A 30 4.47 1.24 9.56
C LYS A 30 5.05 0.06 8.77
N GLN A 31 4.40 -1.10 8.82
CA GLN A 31 4.85 -2.30 8.12
C GLN A 31 4.67 -2.17 6.60
N LEU A 32 3.53 -1.66 6.16
CA LEU A 32 3.23 -1.40 4.75
C LEU A 32 4.21 -0.39 4.14
N LYS A 33 4.65 0.63 4.91
CA LYS A 33 5.67 1.59 4.41
C LYS A 33 7.02 0.92 4.18
N GLN A 34 7.39 -0.01 5.05
CA GLN A 34 8.61 -0.81 4.86
C GLN A 34 8.47 -1.74 3.66
N PHE A 35 7.29 -2.33 3.46
CA PHE A 35 6.99 -3.13 2.28
C PHE A 35 7.26 -2.35 0.99
N ASN A 36 6.70 -1.14 0.84
CA ASN A 36 6.90 -0.33 -0.36
C ASN A 36 8.36 0.07 -0.58
N HIS A 37 9.12 0.30 0.49
CA HIS A 37 10.54 0.60 0.38
C HIS A 37 11.37 -0.62 -0.04
N LYS A 38 10.99 -1.80 0.44
CA LYS A 38 11.70 -3.06 0.19
C LYS A 38 11.33 -3.68 -1.17
N TYR A 39 10.09 -3.45 -1.61
CA TYR A 39 9.50 -4.04 -2.80
C TYR A 39 8.75 -2.98 -3.64
N PRO A 40 9.44 -1.94 -4.15
CA PRO A 40 8.81 -0.86 -4.89
C PRO A 40 8.15 -1.30 -6.20
N GLU A 41 8.63 -2.39 -6.81
CA GLU A 41 8.13 -2.95 -8.07
C GLU A 41 7.27 -4.21 -7.86
N SER A 42 6.81 -4.45 -6.62
CA SER A 42 5.97 -5.60 -6.29
C SER A 42 4.63 -5.54 -7.02
N ALA A 43 4.14 -6.70 -7.47
CA ALA A 43 2.75 -6.85 -7.90
C ALA A 43 1.75 -6.58 -6.76
N LEU A 44 2.18 -6.62 -5.49
CA LEU A 44 1.37 -6.25 -4.32
C LEU A 44 1.46 -4.76 -3.95
N ALA A 45 2.28 -3.96 -4.63
CA ALA A 45 2.48 -2.56 -4.27
C ALA A 45 1.15 -1.76 -4.30
N GLU A 46 0.29 -2.03 -5.28
CA GLU A 46 -1.05 -1.43 -5.38
C GLU A 46 -1.92 -1.80 -4.15
N GLU A 47 -2.02 -3.08 -3.84
CA GLU A 47 -2.79 -3.59 -2.70
C GLU A 47 -2.27 -3.05 -1.36
N VAL A 48 -0.95 -2.88 -1.23
CA VAL A 48 -0.30 -2.30 -0.05
C VAL A 48 -0.62 -0.81 0.09
N HIS A 49 -0.63 -0.06 -1.01
CA HIS A 49 -1.06 1.34 -1.01
C HIS A 49 -2.54 1.47 -0.65
N PHE A 50 -3.38 0.60 -1.18
CA PHE A 50 -4.80 0.57 -0.85
C PHE A 50 -5.02 0.31 0.64
N LEU A 51 -4.39 -0.74 1.18
CA LEU A 51 -4.49 -1.09 2.60
C LEU A 51 -3.93 0.00 3.52
N GLN A 52 -2.89 0.74 3.10
CA GLN A 52 -2.43 1.92 3.84
C GLN A 52 -3.51 2.99 3.91
N GLY A 53 -4.15 3.29 2.78
CA GLY A 53 -5.27 4.23 2.71
C GLY A 53 -6.41 3.82 3.63
N GLU A 54 -6.80 2.54 3.62
CA GLU A 54 -7.81 1.99 4.52
C GLU A 54 -7.40 2.21 5.99
N CYS A 55 -6.15 1.89 6.35
CA CYS A 55 -5.66 2.14 7.71
C CYS A 55 -5.78 3.62 8.10
N TYR A 56 -5.47 4.55 7.20
CA TYR A 56 -5.62 5.98 7.44
C TYR A 56 -7.09 6.38 7.58
N PHE A 57 -7.97 5.82 6.75
CA PHE A 57 -9.41 6.03 6.80
C PHE A 57 -9.99 5.59 8.15
N TYR A 58 -9.68 4.37 8.60
CA TYR A 58 -10.16 3.86 9.89
C TYR A 58 -9.55 4.58 11.10
N LEU A 59 -8.42 5.27 10.93
CA LEU A 59 -7.85 6.17 11.95
C LEU A 59 -8.49 7.57 11.93
N GLY A 60 -9.45 7.84 11.04
CA GLY A 60 -10.05 9.17 10.85
C GLY A 60 -9.13 10.18 10.17
N ARG A 61 -8.03 9.72 9.57
CA ARG A 61 -7.00 10.56 8.92
C ARG A 61 -7.27 10.63 7.42
N TYR A 62 -8.42 11.18 7.07
CA TYR A 62 -8.94 11.15 5.69
C TYR A 62 -8.05 11.89 4.68
N GLU A 63 -7.46 13.03 5.07
CA GLU A 63 -6.53 13.76 4.20
C GLU A 63 -5.32 12.90 3.81
N GLU A 64 -4.78 12.13 4.75
CA GLU A 64 -3.65 11.25 4.48
C GLU A 64 -4.07 10.02 3.65
N ALA A 65 -5.27 9.50 3.86
CA ALA A 65 -5.82 8.45 3.02
C ALA A 65 -5.91 8.93 1.55
N ILE A 66 -6.50 10.11 1.33
CA ILE A 66 -6.60 10.73 0.01
C ILE A 66 -5.21 10.93 -0.61
N GLN A 67 -4.26 11.50 0.13
CA GLN A 67 -2.89 11.67 -0.37
C GLN A 67 -2.24 10.34 -0.78
N LYS A 68 -2.51 9.24 -0.06
CA LYS A 68 -1.97 7.92 -0.42
C LYS A 68 -2.60 7.34 -1.68
N TYR A 69 -3.90 7.52 -1.87
CA TYR A 69 -4.57 7.14 -3.10
C TYR A 69 -4.11 8.02 -4.28
N GLN A 70 -3.94 9.32 -4.06
CA GLN A 70 -3.49 10.28 -5.09
C GLN A 70 -2.06 10.01 -5.56
N ALA A 71 -1.14 9.79 -4.62
CA ALA A 71 0.26 9.49 -4.94
C ALA A 71 0.42 8.21 -5.76
N HIS A 72 -0.53 7.27 -5.65
CA HIS A 72 -0.57 6.07 -6.49
C HIS A 72 -0.96 6.42 -7.94
N ILE A 73 -1.96 7.30 -8.13
CA ILE A 73 -2.41 7.77 -9.45
C ILE A 73 -1.33 8.61 -10.15
N GLU A 74 -0.58 9.43 -9.41
CA GLU A 74 0.50 10.25 -9.98
C GLU A 74 1.77 9.45 -10.31
N ALA A 75 2.06 8.39 -9.55
CA ALA A 75 3.20 7.50 -9.81
C ALA A 75 2.93 6.51 -10.96
N TYR A 76 1.65 6.16 -11.18
CA TYR A 76 1.19 5.32 -12.29
C TYR A 76 0.18 6.09 -13.13
N PRO A 77 0.61 7.08 -13.93
CA PRO A 77 -0.29 7.75 -14.86
C PRO A 77 -0.72 6.71 -15.89
N VAL A 78 -1.97 6.24 -15.79
CA VAL A 78 -2.62 5.54 -16.90
C VAL A 78 -2.55 6.50 -18.09
N GLY A 79 -1.79 6.11 -19.11
CA GLY A 79 -1.29 7.05 -20.09
C GLY A 79 -2.41 7.87 -20.72
N THR A 80 -2.38 9.20 -20.52
CA THR A 80 -2.77 10.28 -21.45
C THR A 80 -2.90 11.62 -20.71
N ALA A 81 -1.90 12.49 -20.89
CA ALA A 81 -2.02 13.93 -21.11
C ALA A 81 -0.62 14.36 -21.59
N GLY A 82 -0.33 14.43 -22.89
CA GLY A 82 -1.06 15.27 -23.82
C GLY A 82 -0.59 16.71 -23.64
N GLY A 83 0.64 17.00 -24.05
CA GLY A 83 1.25 18.32 -24.18
C GLY A 83 2.37 18.24 -25.19
#